data_AF-F8PKU4-F1
#
_entry.id   AF-F8PKU4-F1
#
_cell.length_a   1.000
_cell.length_b   1.000
_cell.length_c   1.000
_cell.angle_alpha   90.00
_cell.angle_beta   90.00
_cell.angle_gamma   90.00
#
_symmetry.space_group_name_H-M   'P 1'
#
loop_
_entity.id
_entity.type
_entity.pdbx_description
1 polymer ?
#
loop_
_entity_poly.entity_id
_entity_poly.type
_entity_poly.pdbx_seq_one_letter_code
_entity_poly.pdbx_strand_id
1 'polypeptide(L)'
;MARVNAKSSTLSTPTTSRRRASSSAGSSPEKPPGPLSIVITPEEREIIKLNNANLVDLKNACDDALKRFLSRPDLFKQIHLHTDVRLALGWAGVFVAAATGLYGFKVEFEKSKPAVWAGLILYIILTTLQVLYSYFVEGDIIFVGKRKTFSKRIVTERITISSRTEPVLKTKPPAYEVSISYVQSSGAGKSLLAKGKAREARGYNAFFDESGVMNQEKFEAWVGSVVEGVMDGKAT
;
A
#
# COMPACT_ATOMS: atom_id res chain seq x y z
N MET A 1 61.96 -50.55 40.74
CA MET A 1 63.04 -49.58 40.38
C MET A 1 62.39 -48.22 40.13
N ALA A 2 62.95 -47.15 40.73
CA ALA A 2 62.82 -45.70 40.46
C ALA A 2 61.43 -45.14 40.04
N ARG A 3 60.65 -44.34 40.80
CA ARG A 3 60.86 -43.10 41.61
C ARG A 3 60.96 -41.81 40.76
N VAL A 4 60.25 -40.77 41.25
CA VAL A 4 60.35 -39.30 40.98
C VAL A 4 59.39 -38.78 39.89
N ASN A 5 58.28 -38.05 40.13
CA ASN A 5 57.92 -36.89 40.97
C ASN A 5 58.38 -35.53 40.38
N ALA A 6 57.43 -34.64 40.04
CA ALA A 6 57.40 -33.19 40.37
C ALA A 6 56.67 -32.32 39.32
N LYS A 7 56.00 -31.29 39.87
CA LYS A 7 55.24 -30.22 39.22
C LYS A 7 56.14 -29.14 38.57
N SER A 8 55.51 -28.39 37.66
CA SER A 8 55.38 -26.91 37.64
C SER A 8 55.92 -26.11 36.45
N SER A 9 55.18 -25.02 36.20
CA SER A 9 55.53 -23.73 35.58
C SER A 9 55.75 -23.60 34.06
N THR A 10 54.69 -23.07 33.41
CA THR A 10 54.65 -21.87 32.55
C THR A 10 55.86 -21.48 31.68
N LEU A 11 55.63 -21.34 30.37
CA LEU A 11 56.17 -20.23 29.57
C LEU A 11 55.26 -19.92 28.37
N SER A 12 55.02 -18.63 28.16
CA SER A 12 54.14 -18.00 27.17
C SER A 12 54.93 -17.54 25.92
N THR A 13 54.27 -17.52 24.76
CA THR A 13 54.59 -16.59 23.65
C THR A 13 53.37 -16.44 22.73
N PRO A 14 53.18 -15.25 22.11
CA PRO A 14 51.86 -14.73 21.74
C PRO A 14 51.48 -15.03 20.29
N THR A 15 50.20 -15.31 20.05
CA THR A 15 49.63 -15.22 18.70
C THR A 15 48.68 -14.02 18.66
N THR A 16 49.08 -13.02 17.89
CA THR A 16 48.36 -11.80 17.56
C THR A 16 46.99 -12.12 16.96
N SER A 17 45.95 -12.18 17.79
CA SER A 17 44.57 -12.16 17.32
C SER A 17 44.09 -10.72 17.26
N ARG A 18 44.03 -10.20 16.03
CA ARG A 18 43.48 -8.91 15.63
C ARG A 18 42.03 -8.83 16.15
N ARG A 19 41.86 -8.15 17.28
CA ARG A 19 40.57 -7.87 17.92
C ARG A 19 39.73 -7.02 16.95
N ARG A 20 38.89 -7.69 16.16
CA ARG A 20 37.83 -7.04 15.37
C ARG A 20 36.92 -6.35 16.38
N ALA A 21 37.00 -5.02 16.44
CA ALA A 21 36.09 -4.21 17.21
C ALA A 21 34.68 -4.46 16.66
N SER A 22 33.94 -5.35 17.32
CA SER A 22 32.49 -5.41 17.21
C SER A 22 31.96 -4.16 17.90
N SER A 23 31.75 -3.11 17.13
CA SER A 23 30.97 -1.95 17.54
C SER A 23 29.58 -2.44 17.89
N SER A 24 29.34 -2.63 19.18
CA SER A 24 28.04 -2.78 19.79
C SER A 24 27.25 -1.48 19.55
N ALA A 25 26.53 -1.42 18.44
CA ALA A 25 25.50 -0.42 18.24
C ALA A 25 24.35 -0.78 19.19
N GLY A 26 24.12 0.10 20.17
CA GLY A 26 23.13 -0.05 21.21
C GLY A 26 21.73 -0.22 20.64
N SER A 27 21.03 -1.21 21.19
CA SER A 27 19.62 -1.48 20.98
C SER A 27 18.76 -0.30 21.47
N SER A 28 18.36 0.57 20.54
CA SER A 28 17.11 1.33 20.66
C SER A 28 15.97 0.45 20.08
N PRO A 29 14.74 0.50 20.61
CA PRO A 29 13.63 -0.25 20.02
C PRO A 29 13.47 0.22 18.57
N GLU A 30 13.79 -0.68 17.65
CA GLU A 30 13.93 -0.45 16.22
C GLU A 30 12.63 0.12 15.67
N LYS A 31 12.59 1.45 15.45
CA LYS A 31 11.49 2.12 14.77
C LYS A 31 11.43 1.48 13.37
N PRO A 32 10.27 0.96 12.94
CA PRO A 32 10.20 0.31 11.64
C PRO A 32 10.58 1.31 10.54
N PRO A 33 11.26 0.86 9.47
CA PRO A 33 11.78 1.74 8.45
C PRO A 33 10.67 2.62 7.86
N GLY A 34 10.98 3.91 7.75
CA GLY A 34 10.14 4.90 7.11
C GLY A 34 10.29 4.84 5.58
N PRO A 35 9.30 5.32 4.82
CA PRO A 35 9.35 5.30 3.36
C PRO A 35 10.59 6.01 2.77
N LEU A 36 11.13 7.02 3.44
CA LEU A 36 12.31 7.76 2.94
C LEU A 36 13.64 7.06 3.22
N SER A 37 13.65 5.99 4.01
CA SER A 37 14.89 5.27 4.37
C SER A 37 15.38 4.30 3.29
N ILE A 38 14.58 4.06 2.25
CA ILE A 38 14.92 3.13 1.17
C ILE A 38 15.45 3.91 -0.03
N VAL A 39 16.73 3.71 -0.32
CA VAL A 39 17.40 4.30 -1.48
C VAL A 39 16.98 3.54 -2.74
N ILE A 40 16.49 4.29 -3.73
CA ILE A 40 15.97 3.75 -4.98
C ILE A 40 17.04 3.96 -6.05
N THR A 41 17.46 2.88 -6.71
CA THR A 41 18.38 2.96 -7.84
C THR A 41 17.62 3.48 -9.07
N PRO A 42 18.22 4.40 -9.86
CA PRO A 42 17.56 4.99 -11.02
C PRO A 42 17.22 3.99 -12.13
N GLU A 43 17.91 2.84 -12.17
CA GLU A 43 17.68 1.78 -13.16
C GLU A 43 16.36 1.02 -12.94
N GLU A 44 15.79 1.06 -11.73
CA GLU A 44 14.48 0.47 -11.44
C GLU A 44 13.31 1.41 -11.78
N ARG A 45 13.59 2.65 -12.19
CA ARG A 45 12.57 3.66 -12.48
C ARG A 45 12.14 3.57 -13.94
N GLU A 46 10.89 3.22 -14.16
CA GLU A 46 10.30 3.23 -15.49
C GLU A 46 10.01 4.67 -15.92
N ILE A 47 10.31 5.04 -17.16
CA ILE A 47 10.00 6.39 -17.66
C ILE A 47 8.50 6.49 -17.93
N ILE A 48 7.78 7.19 -17.06
CA ILE A 48 6.34 7.44 -17.22
C ILE A 48 6.18 8.72 -18.04
N LYS A 49 5.79 8.58 -19.31
CA LYS A 49 5.47 9.69 -20.21
C LYS A 49 3.99 9.69 -20.55
N LEU A 50 3.34 10.84 -20.43
CA LEU A 50 1.92 11.00 -20.76
C LEU A 50 1.60 12.39 -21.31
N ASN A 51 0.34 12.60 -21.66
CA ASN A 51 -0.15 13.89 -22.13
C ASN A 51 -0.53 14.78 -20.94
N ASN A 52 0.19 15.89 -20.76
CA ASN A 52 -0.06 16.87 -19.69
C ASN A 52 -1.45 17.51 -19.71
N ALA A 53 -2.16 17.46 -20.84
CA ALA A 53 -3.52 17.96 -20.91
C ALA A 53 -4.56 17.00 -20.29
N ASN A 54 -4.23 15.71 -20.15
CA ASN A 54 -5.19 14.73 -19.64
C ASN A 54 -5.06 14.55 -18.12
N LEU A 55 -5.99 15.15 -17.37
CA LEU A 55 -6.02 15.10 -15.90
C LEU A 55 -6.22 13.68 -15.35
N VAL A 56 -6.93 12.82 -16.09
CA VAL A 56 -7.17 11.44 -15.67
C VAL A 56 -5.87 10.63 -15.72
N ASP A 57 -5.10 10.78 -16.80
CA ASP A 57 -3.82 10.09 -16.94
C ASP A 57 -2.79 10.60 -15.92
N LEU A 58 -2.76 11.91 -15.66
CA LEU A 58 -1.91 12.50 -14.62
C LEU A 58 -2.22 11.92 -13.24
N LYS A 59 -3.50 11.84 -12.86
CA LYS A 59 -3.93 11.24 -11.60
C LYS A 59 -3.55 9.76 -11.54
N ASN A 60 -3.86 8.99 -12.58
CA ASN A 60 -3.57 7.55 -12.63
C ASN A 60 -2.05 7.28 -12.52
N ALA A 61 -1.22 8.07 -13.20
CA ALA A 61 0.23 7.98 -13.10
C ALA A 61 0.73 8.26 -11.67
N CYS A 62 0.20 9.29 -11.01
CA CYS A 62 0.50 9.57 -9.60
C CYS A 62 0.02 8.45 -8.67
N ASP A 63 -1.19 7.93 -8.87
CA ASP A 63 -1.77 6.85 -8.07
C ASP A 63 -0.92 5.57 -8.19
N ASP A 64 -0.46 5.23 -9.40
CA ASP A 64 0.33 4.02 -9.65
C ASP A 64 1.78 4.16 -9.15
N ALA A 65 2.41 5.33 -9.34
CA ALA A 65 3.70 5.63 -8.72
C ALA A 65 3.62 5.55 -7.18
N LEU A 66 2.53 6.05 -6.59
CA LEU A 66 2.29 5.99 -5.14
C LEU A 66 2.15 4.54 -4.65
N LYS A 67 1.32 3.74 -5.33
CA LYS A 67 1.14 2.32 -5.01
C LYS A 67 2.47 1.59 -5.09
N ARG A 68 3.21 1.75 -6.18
CA ARG A 68 4.53 1.12 -6.38
C ARG A 68 5.53 1.50 -5.30
N PHE A 69 5.55 2.77 -4.88
CA PHE A 69 6.43 3.24 -3.82
C PHE A 69 6.08 2.61 -2.46
N LEU A 70 4.79 2.55 -2.10
CA LEU A 70 4.33 2.09 -0.79
C LEU A 70 4.13 0.58 -0.67
N SER A 71 3.91 -0.13 -1.77
CA SER A 71 3.72 -1.60 -1.80
C SER A 71 5.02 -2.38 -1.70
N ARG A 72 6.16 -1.70 -1.52
CA ARG A 72 7.47 -2.35 -1.34
C ARG A 72 7.44 -3.25 -0.10
N PRO A 73 8.12 -4.41 -0.14
CA PRO A 73 8.05 -5.42 0.92
C PRO A 73 8.49 -4.89 2.29
N ASP A 74 9.37 -3.89 2.29
CA ASP A 74 9.92 -3.28 3.51
C ASP A 74 8.99 -2.24 4.16
N LEU A 75 7.98 -1.73 3.43
CA LEU A 75 7.05 -0.70 3.92
C LEU A 75 5.73 -1.32 4.38
N PHE A 76 4.85 -1.64 3.43
CA PHE A 76 3.48 -2.05 3.71
C PHE A 76 3.06 -3.16 2.75
N LYS A 77 2.44 -4.21 3.30
CA LYS A 77 1.75 -5.19 2.49
C LYS A 77 0.41 -4.60 2.03
N GLN A 78 0.22 -4.49 0.73
CA GLN A 78 -1.03 -4.02 0.15
C GLN A 78 -2.18 -4.98 0.48
N ILE A 79 -3.35 -4.41 0.77
CA ILE A 79 -4.61 -5.13 0.98
C ILE A 79 -5.49 -4.88 -0.24
N HIS A 80 -5.94 -5.96 -0.89
CA HIS A 80 -6.76 -5.91 -2.10
C HIS A 80 -8.25 -6.18 -1.84
N LEU A 81 -8.73 -6.01 -0.61
CA LEU A 81 -10.09 -6.36 -0.19
C LEU A 81 -11.16 -5.76 -1.11
N HIS A 82 -11.06 -4.47 -1.46
CA HIS A 82 -12.03 -3.82 -2.34
C HIS A 82 -12.05 -4.45 -3.74
N THR A 83 -10.88 -4.77 -4.28
CA THR A 83 -10.72 -5.49 -5.55
C THR A 83 -11.31 -6.89 -5.46
N ASP A 84 -11.04 -7.64 -4.38
CA ASP A 84 -11.57 -8.99 -4.16
C ASP A 84 -13.10 -8.99 -4.08
N VAL A 85 -13.70 -8.00 -3.42
CA VAL A 85 -15.16 -7.86 -3.33
C VAL A 85 -15.78 -7.55 -4.69
N ARG A 86 -15.19 -6.64 -5.49
CA ARG A 86 -15.65 -6.40 -6.86
C ARG A 86 -15.53 -7.64 -7.72
N LEU A 87 -14.42 -8.36 -7.60
CA LEU A 87 -14.18 -9.59 -8.34
C LEU A 87 -15.24 -10.64 -7.99
N ALA A 88 -15.52 -10.84 -6.71
CA ALA A 88 -16.53 -11.79 -6.25
C ALA A 88 -17.94 -11.42 -6.75
N LEU A 89 -18.35 -10.15 -6.62
CA LEU A 89 -19.67 -9.68 -7.09
C LEU A 89 -19.80 -9.78 -8.62
N GLY A 90 -18.75 -9.39 -9.35
CA GLY A 90 -18.73 -9.47 -10.80
C GLY A 90 -18.83 -10.91 -11.31
N TRP A 91 -18.03 -11.84 -10.75
CA TRP A 91 -18.10 -13.26 -11.10
C TRP A 91 -19.43 -13.89 -10.72
N ALA A 92 -20.01 -13.52 -9.57
CA ALA A 92 -21.35 -13.98 -9.20
C ALA A 92 -22.39 -13.53 -10.24
N GLY A 93 -22.30 -12.29 -10.74
CA GLY A 93 -23.13 -11.81 -11.85
C GLY A 93 -22.96 -12.62 -13.14
N VAL A 94 -21.72 -12.94 -13.50
CA VAL A 94 -21.41 -13.79 -14.67
C VAL A 94 -22.00 -15.18 -14.52
N PHE A 95 -21.87 -15.82 -13.35
CA PHE A 95 -22.45 -17.14 -13.11
C PHE A 95 -23.98 -17.13 -13.17
N VAL A 96 -24.63 -16.10 -12.64
CA VAL A 96 -26.09 -15.92 -12.74
C VAL A 96 -26.52 -15.77 -14.20
N ALA A 97 -25.83 -14.94 -14.98
CA ALA A 97 -26.12 -14.75 -16.40
C ALA A 97 -25.90 -16.05 -17.21
N ALA A 98 -24.79 -16.75 -16.97
CA ALA A 98 -24.50 -18.02 -17.63
C ALA A 98 -25.52 -19.11 -17.27
N ALA A 99 -25.88 -19.25 -15.99
CA ALA A 99 -26.88 -20.22 -15.55
C ALA A 99 -28.26 -19.93 -16.15
N THR A 100 -28.66 -18.65 -16.18
CA THR A 100 -29.94 -18.23 -16.76
C THR A 100 -29.98 -18.47 -18.27
N GLY A 101 -28.89 -18.15 -18.98
CA GLY A 101 -28.75 -18.42 -20.40
C GLY A 101 -28.78 -19.92 -20.73
N LEU A 102 -28.06 -20.74 -19.96
CA LEU A 102 -28.06 -22.20 -20.12
C LEU A 102 -29.44 -22.81 -19.82
N TYR A 103 -30.15 -22.29 -18.82
CA TYR A 103 -31.51 -22.72 -18.50
C TYR A 103 -32.48 -22.39 -19.65
N GLY A 104 -32.43 -21.16 -20.15
CA GLY A 104 -33.22 -20.73 -21.30
C GLY A 104 -32.90 -21.48 -22.59
N PHE A 105 -31.67 -21.98 -22.74
CA PHE A 105 -31.28 -22.81 -23.89
C PHE A 105 -31.85 -24.23 -23.83
N LYS A 106 -31.96 -24.82 -22.63
CA LYS A 106 -32.44 -26.21 -22.46
C LYS A 106 -33.96 -26.35 -22.35
N VAL A 107 -34.66 -25.30 -21.94
CA VAL A 107 -36.10 -25.33 -21.64
C VAL A 107 -36.85 -24.49 -22.65
N GLU A 108 -38.01 -24.98 -23.12
CA GLU A 108 -38.93 -24.25 -23.99
C GLU A 108 -39.20 -22.83 -23.47
N PHE A 109 -39.10 -21.85 -24.36
CA PHE A 109 -39.09 -20.43 -24.01
C PHE A 109 -40.28 -20.00 -23.14
N GLU A 110 -41.49 -20.47 -23.47
CA GLU A 110 -42.72 -20.14 -22.74
C GLU A 110 -42.67 -20.54 -21.26
N LYS A 111 -42.02 -21.66 -20.94
CA LYS A 111 -41.85 -22.14 -19.55
C LYS A 111 -40.65 -21.50 -18.85
N SER A 112 -39.63 -21.09 -19.60
CA SER A 112 -38.41 -20.52 -19.04
C SER A 112 -38.53 -19.03 -18.71
N LYS A 113 -39.47 -18.29 -19.31
CA LYS A 113 -39.79 -16.88 -19.04
C LYS A 113 -39.69 -16.46 -17.55
N PRO A 114 -40.44 -17.05 -16.60
CA PRO A 114 -40.39 -16.61 -15.20
C PRO A 114 -39.01 -16.82 -14.56
N ALA A 115 -38.33 -17.92 -14.89
CA ALA A 115 -36.98 -18.19 -14.39
C ALA A 115 -35.95 -17.22 -14.98
N VAL A 116 -36.08 -16.87 -16.25
CA VAL A 116 -35.24 -15.88 -16.92
C VAL A 116 -35.42 -14.49 -16.32
N TRP A 117 -36.67 -14.09 -16.04
CA TRP A 117 -36.96 -12.85 -15.33
C TRP A 117 -36.35 -12.84 -13.93
N ALA A 118 -36.48 -13.93 -13.17
CA ALA A 118 -35.86 -14.05 -11.86
C ALA A 118 -34.32 -13.92 -11.95
N GLY A 119 -33.69 -14.57 -12.93
CA GLY A 119 -32.26 -14.44 -13.19
C GLY A 119 -31.82 -13.02 -13.56
N LEU A 120 -32.60 -12.33 -14.39
CA LEU A 120 -32.35 -10.93 -14.75
C LEU A 120 -32.46 -10.00 -13.54
N ILE A 121 -33.51 -10.15 -12.72
CA ILE A 121 -33.69 -9.37 -11.51
C ILE A 121 -32.52 -9.58 -10.55
N LEU A 122 -32.11 -10.84 -10.35
CA LEU A 122 -30.96 -11.16 -9.51
C LEU A 122 -29.68 -10.50 -10.05
N TYR A 123 -29.43 -10.58 -11.36
CA TYR A 123 -28.30 -9.92 -12.01
C TYR A 123 -28.30 -8.39 -11.79
N ILE A 124 -29.46 -7.74 -11.93
CA ILE A 124 -29.60 -6.29 -11.67
C ILE A 124 -29.29 -5.96 -10.22
N ILE A 125 -29.76 -6.77 -9.26
CA ILE A 125 -29.47 -6.59 -7.84
C ILE A 125 -27.96 -6.70 -7.59
N LEU A 126 -27.30 -7.74 -8.09
CA LEU A 126 -25.85 -7.90 -7.94
C LEU A 126 -25.08 -6.73 -8.54
N THR A 127 -25.47 -6.29 -9.74
CA THR A 127 -24.85 -5.14 -10.42
C THR A 127 -25.03 -3.86 -9.61
N THR A 128 -26.23 -3.63 -9.07
CA THR A 128 -26.53 -2.46 -8.23
C THR A 128 -25.71 -2.50 -6.94
N LEU A 129 -25.60 -3.65 -6.28
CA LEU A 129 -24.77 -3.83 -5.09
C LEU A 129 -23.29 -3.56 -5.39
N GLN A 130 -22.78 -3.99 -6.55
CA GLN A 130 -21.41 -3.72 -6.98
C GLN A 130 -21.16 -2.21 -7.17
N VAL A 131 -22.09 -1.49 -7.81
CA VAL A 131 -22.02 -0.04 -7.97
C VAL A 131 -22.08 0.65 -6.61
N LEU A 132 -23.01 0.25 -5.75
CA LEU A 132 -23.19 0.82 -4.42
C LEU A 132 -21.96 0.63 -3.54
N TYR A 133 -21.37 -0.57 -3.57
CA TYR A 133 -20.13 -0.87 -2.85
C TYR A 133 -18.97 0.02 -3.34
N SER A 134 -18.81 0.13 -4.66
CA SER A 134 -17.74 0.94 -5.27
C SER A 134 -17.87 2.41 -4.88
N TYR A 135 -19.10 2.95 -4.87
CA TYR A 135 -19.36 4.36 -4.58
C TYR A 135 -19.27 4.69 -3.09
N PHE A 136 -19.87 3.89 -2.20
CA PHE A 136 -19.97 4.21 -0.78
C PHE A 136 -18.83 3.65 0.08
N VAL A 137 -18.25 2.51 -0.28
CA VAL A 137 -17.27 1.80 0.56
C VAL A 137 -15.85 2.02 0.06
N GLU A 138 -15.62 1.91 -1.24
CA GLU A 138 -14.29 2.10 -1.82
C GLU A 138 -14.00 3.59 -2.06
N GLY A 139 -14.94 4.31 -2.69
CA GLY A 139 -14.82 5.75 -2.93
C GLY A 139 -13.50 6.09 -3.63
N ASP A 140 -12.77 7.05 -3.06
CA ASP A 140 -11.49 7.54 -3.57
C ASP A 140 -10.26 6.78 -3.00
N ILE A 141 -10.45 5.64 -2.33
CA ILE A 141 -9.36 4.89 -1.71
C ILE A 141 -8.52 4.21 -2.81
N ILE A 142 -7.27 4.63 -2.92
CA ILE A 142 -6.33 4.12 -3.93
C ILE A 142 -5.35 3.09 -3.36
N PHE A 143 -5.06 3.14 -2.06
CA PHE A 143 -4.11 2.25 -1.42
C PHE A 143 -4.47 1.98 0.03
N VAL A 144 -4.44 0.71 0.41
CA VAL A 144 -4.54 0.27 1.80
C VAL A 144 -3.34 -0.62 2.09
N GLY A 145 -2.49 -0.17 3.01
CA GLY A 145 -1.31 -0.90 3.45
C GLY A 145 -1.48 -1.42 4.88
N LYS A 146 -0.96 -2.62 5.14
CA LYS A 146 -0.87 -3.18 6.50
C LYS A 146 0.53 -3.71 6.76
N ARG A 147 1.07 -3.34 7.91
CA ARG A 147 2.35 -3.85 8.44
C ARG A 147 2.13 -4.41 9.84
N LYS A 148 2.86 -5.47 10.18
CA LYS A 148 2.92 -6.01 11.54
C LYS A 148 4.37 -5.96 12.00
N THR A 149 4.61 -5.29 13.11
CA THR A 149 5.93 -5.15 13.71
C THR A 149 5.90 -5.78 15.10
N PHE A 150 6.99 -6.46 15.46
CA PHE A 150 7.14 -7.06 16.78
C PHE A 150 8.15 -6.27 17.59
N SER A 151 7.67 -5.36 18.41
CA SER A 151 8.49 -4.59 19.35
C SER A 151 7.91 -4.79 20.74
N LYS A 152 8.33 -5.86 21.44
CA LYS A 152 7.82 -6.31 22.76
C LYS A 152 6.36 -6.80 22.78
N ARG A 153 5.49 -6.26 21.92
CA ARG A 153 4.13 -6.72 21.60
C ARG A 153 3.93 -6.69 20.08
N ILE A 154 2.97 -7.46 19.57
CA ILE A 154 2.57 -7.40 18.15
C ILE A 154 1.81 -6.09 17.93
N VAL A 155 2.43 -5.17 17.19
CA VAL A 155 1.86 -3.92 16.74
C VAL A 155 1.41 -4.06 15.29
N THR A 156 0.17 -3.67 15.00
CA THR A 156 -0.41 -3.67 13.66
C THR A 156 -0.64 -2.24 13.22
N GLU A 157 -0.02 -1.88 12.11
CA GLU A 157 -0.11 -0.60 11.45
C GLU A 157 -0.98 -0.74 10.21
N ARG A 158 -1.91 0.19 10.03
CA ARG A 158 -2.75 0.29 8.85
C ARG A 158 -2.71 1.71 8.33
N ILE A 159 -2.37 1.84 7.06
CA ILE A 159 -2.42 3.09 6.32
C ILE A 159 -3.51 2.98 5.24
N THR A 160 -4.38 3.98 5.18
CA THR A 160 -5.38 4.13 4.14
C THR A 160 -5.11 5.44 3.43
N ILE A 161 -4.97 5.40 2.12
CA ILE A 161 -4.70 6.57 1.29
C ILE A 161 -5.81 6.70 0.27
N SER A 162 -6.39 7.90 0.22
CA SER A 162 -7.28 8.31 -0.85
C SER A 162 -6.66 9.44 -1.64
N SER A 163 -6.93 9.47 -2.94
CA SER A 163 -6.46 10.55 -3.81
C SER A 163 -7.63 11.17 -4.56
N ARG A 164 -7.52 12.46 -4.82
CA ARG A 164 -8.48 13.17 -5.66
C ARG A 164 -7.80 14.28 -6.41
N THR A 165 -8.38 14.60 -7.56
CA THR A 165 -7.91 15.73 -8.36
C THR A 165 -8.71 16.95 -7.96
N GLU A 166 -8.04 17.99 -7.50
CA GLU A 166 -8.70 19.28 -7.36
C GLU A 166 -8.93 19.88 -8.75
N PRO A 167 -10.18 20.25 -9.07
CA PRO A 167 -10.52 20.75 -10.39
C PRO A 167 -9.84 22.09 -10.66
N VAL A 168 -9.65 22.39 -11.95
CA VAL A 168 -9.10 23.67 -12.38
C VAL A 168 -10.07 24.78 -11.98
N LEU A 169 -9.60 25.70 -11.14
CA LEU A 169 -10.25 26.98 -10.94
C LEU A 169 -9.50 28.03 -11.76
N LYS A 170 -10.18 29.10 -12.18
CA LYS A 170 -9.55 30.21 -12.95
C LYS A 170 -8.28 30.77 -12.29
N THR A 171 -8.13 30.58 -10.98
CA THR A 171 -7.02 31.09 -10.17
C THR A 171 -6.03 29.99 -9.73
N LYS A 172 -6.33 28.70 -9.94
CA LYS A 172 -5.49 27.59 -9.44
C LYS A 172 -5.32 26.48 -10.48
N PRO A 173 -4.07 26.08 -10.78
CA PRO A 173 -3.82 24.93 -11.64
C PRO A 173 -4.35 23.64 -11.00
N PRO A 174 -4.60 22.59 -11.80
CA PRO A 174 -5.06 21.31 -11.28
C PRO A 174 -4.02 20.72 -10.32
N ALA A 175 -4.49 20.18 -9.20
CA ALA A 175 -3.64 19.64 -8.15
C ALA A 175 -4.02 18.21 -7.80
N TYR A 176 -3.00 17.42 -7.48
CA TYR A 176 -3.13 16.10 -6.91
C TYR A 176 -3.23 16.24 -5.40
N GLU A 177 -4.41 15.92 -4.85
CA GLU A 177 -4.62 15.85 -3.42
C GLU A 177 -4.53 14.41 -2.93
N VAL A 178 -3.77 14.22 -1.85
CA VAL A 178 -3.65 12.96 -1.14
C VAL A 178 -4.15 13.15 0.29
N SER A 179 -5.06 12.27 0.72
CA SER A 179 -5.51 12.16 2.10
C SER A 179 -5.01 10.84 2.68
N ILE A 180 -4.23 10.92 3.75
CA ILE A 180 -3.59 9.79 4.41
C ILE A 180 -4.21 9.63 5.79
N SER A 181 -4.66 8.41 6.11
CA SER A 181 -5.14 8.03 7.44
C SER A 181 -4.30 6.88 7.96
N TYR A 182 -3.62 7.09 9.08
CA TYR A 182 -2.79 6.10 9.75
C TYR A 182 -3.42 5.66 11.07
N VAL A 183 -3.36 4.36 11.34
CA VAL A 183 -3.82 3.75 12.58
C VAL A 183 -2.80 2.70 13.03
N GLN A 184 -2.31 2.84 14.25
CA GLN A 184 -1.45 1.86 14.91
C GLN A 184 -2.20 1.25 16.09
N SER A 185 -2.20 -0.08 16.19
CA SER A 185 -2.90 -0.81 17.24
C SER A 185 -2.05 -1.96 17.80
N SER A 186 -2.27 -2.35 19.06
CA SER A 186 -1.60 -3.48 19.71
C SER A 186 -2.61 -4.54 20.14
N GLY A 187 -2.14 -5.79 20.28
CA GLY A 187 -2.95 -6.89 20.80
C GLY A 187 -4.08 -7.29 19.86
N ALA A 188 -3.78 -7.43 18.56
CA ALA A 188 -4.74 -7.76 17.50
C ALA A 188 -5.90 -6.76 17.34
N GLY A 189 -5.64 -5.47 17.59
CA GLY A 189 -6.63 -4.40 17.39
C GLY A 189 -7.42 -4.01 18.63
N LYS A 190 -7.13 -4.62 19.79
CA LYS A 190 -7.84 -4.35 21.05
C LYS A 190 -7.42 -3.04 21.72
N SER A 191 -6.26 -2.50 21.38
CA SER A 191 -5.76 -1.24 21.95
C SER A 191 -5.22 -0.34 20.83
N LEU A 192 -5.74 0.88 20.73
CA LEU A 192 -5.27 1.92 19.82
C LEU A 192 -4.02 2.58 20.43
N LEU A 193 -2.91 2.60 19.68
CA LEU A 193 -1.65 3.20 20.11
C LEU A 193 -1.47 4.60 19.52
N ALA A 194 -1.71 4.74 18.22
CA ALA A 194 -1.57 6.01 17.51
C ALA A 194 -2.57 6.11 16.37
N LYS A 195 -2.97 7.33 16.06
CA LYS A 195 -3.80 7.66 14.90
C LYS A 195 -3.37 9.00 14.36
N GLY A 196 -3.18 9.08 13.05
CA GLY A 196 -2.82 10.32 12.36
C GLY A 196 -3.66 10.47 11.11
N LYS A 197 -3.98 11.72 10.75
CA LYS A 197 -4.56 12.04 9.46
C LYS A 197 -3.85 13.26 8.91
N ALA A 198 -3.50 13.24 7.64
CA ALA A 198 -3.07 14.42 6.92
C ALA A 198 -3.76 14.48 5.58
N ARG A 199 -3.84 15.69 5.05
CA ARG A 199 -4.30 15.95 3.72
C ARG A 199 -3.42 17.03 3.12
N GLU A 200 -2.82 16.72 1.99
CA GLU A 200 -1.93 17.62 1.29
C GLU A 200 -2.25 17.61 -0.20
N ALA A 201 -2.18 18.79 -0.82
CA ALA A 201 -2.41 18.95 -2.24
C ALA A 201 -1.20 19.63 -2.87
N ARG A 202 -0.78 19.12 -4.04
CA ARG A 202 0.33 19.68 -4.81
C ARG A 202 -0.02 19.71 -6.28
N GLY A 203 0.30 20.81 -6.97
CA GLY A 203 0.04 20.97 -8.40
C GLY A 203 0.76 19.91 -9.22
N TYR A 204 0.13 19.41 -10.29
CA TYR A 204 0.77 18.43 -11.18
C TYR A 204 2.07 18.95 -11.81
N ASN A 205 2.18 20.26 -12.03
CA ASN A 205 3.38 20.93 -12.54
C ASN A 205 4.64 20.71 -11.66
N ALA A 206 4.48 20.32 -10.39
CA ALA A 206 5.62 20.00 -9.52
C ALA A 206 6.22 18.62 -9.81
N PHE A 207 5.45 17.74 -10.46
CA PHE A 207 5.81 16.34 -10.70
C PHE A 207 6.03 16.03 -12.18
N PHE A 208 5.41 16.77 -13.09
CA PHE A 208 5.52 16.55 -14.53
C PHE A 208 6.30 17.67 -15.19
N ASP A 209 7.16 17.30 -16.13
CA ASP A 209 7.88 18.26 -16.98
C ASP A 209 7.07 18.67 -18.21
N GLU A 210 7.59 19.62 -19.01
CA GLU A 210 6.96 20.12 -20.23
C GLU A 210 6.75 19.01 -21.28
N SER A 211 7.58 17.97 -21.27
CA SER A 211 7.50 16.83 -22.18
C SER A 211 6.51 15.75 -21.74
N GLY A 212 5.94 15.92 -20.55
CA GLY A 212 5.00 15.02 -19.90
C GLY A 212 5.63 13.80 -19.23
N VAL A 213 6.91 13.90 -18.89
CA VAL A 213 7.64 12.88 -18.13
C VAL A 213 7.52 13.17 -16.64
N MET A 214 7.22 12.13 -15.86
CA MET A 214 7.09 12.21 -14.41
C MET A 214 8.46 12.20 -13.72
N ASN A 215 8.73 13.20 -12.89
CA ASN A 215 9.82 13.19 -11.93
C ASN A 215 9.43 12.38 -10.68
N GLN A 216 9.70 11.08 -10.73
CA GLN A 216 9.36 10.16 -9.64
C GLN A 216 10.09 10.47 -8.34
N GLU A 217 11.35 10.91 -8.37
CA GLU A 217 12.12 11.22 -7.17
C GLU A 217 11.47 12.32 -6.34
N LYS A 218 11.10 13.43 -7.00
CA LYS A 218 10.41 14.55 -6.35
C LYS A 218 9.05 14.13 -5.79
N PHE A 219 8.34 13.25 -6.50
CA PHE A 219 7.05 12.73 -6.07
C PHE A 219 7.17 11.81 -4.85
N GLU A 220 8.08 10.83 -4.89
CA GLU A 220 8.33 9.89 -3.81
C GLU A 220 8.86 10.59 -2.55
N ALA A 221 9.77 11.56 -2.70
CA ALA A 221 10.25 12.37 -1.59
C ALA A 221 9.12 13.17 -0.93
N TRP A 222 8.24 13.76 -1.73
CA TRP A 222 7.07 14.47 -1.24
C TRP A 222 6.14 13.51 -0.48
N VAL A 223 5.68 12.44 -1.11
CA VAL A 223 4.81 11.41 -0.49
C VAL A 223 5.41 10.88 0.80
N GLY A 224 6.68 10.49 0.77
CA GLY A 224 7.37 9.93 1.92
C GLY A 224 7.39 10.90 3.10
N SER A 225 7.60 12.20 2.83
CA SER A 225 7.55 13.24 3.87
C SER A 225 6.15 13.37 4.51
N VAL A 226 5.07 13.27 3.71
CA VAL A 226 3.69 13.32 4.23
C VAL A 226 3.40 12.09 5.08
N VAL A 227 3.78 10.90 4.60
CA VAL A 227 3.56 9.63 5.32
C VAL A 227 4.32 9.62 6.64
N GLU A 228 5.59 10.02 6.66
CA GLU A 228 6.38 10.09 7.90
C GLU A 228 5.81 11.13 8.88
N GLY A 229 5.36 12.30 8.39
CA GLY A 229 4.70 13.30 9.21
C GLY A 229 3.42 12.78 9.89
N VAL A 230 2.64 11.97 9.18
CA VAL A 230 1.43 11.32 9.72
C VAL A 230 1.77 10.22 10.72
N MET A 231 2.81 9.44 10.45
CA MET A 231 3.25 8.36 11.35
C MET A 231 3.83 8.89 12.66
N ASP A 232 4.56 10.01 12.60
CA ASP A 232 5.15 10.68 13.77
C ASP A 232 4.14 11.55 14.54
N GLY A 233 2.89 11.65 14.07
CA GLY A 233 1.84 12.43 14.72
C GLY A 233 2.06 13.95 14.65
N LYS A 234 2.91 14.42 13.74
CA LYS A 234 3.21 15.86 13.56
C LYS A 234 2.19 16.57 12.68
N ALA A 235 1.39 15.83 11.92
CA ALA A 235 0.32 16.39 11.12
C ALA A 235 -0.97 16.47 11.95
N THR A 236 -1.35 17.70 12.32
CA THR A 236 -2.66 18.04 12.93
C THR A 236 -3.50 18.79 11.91
#